data_AF-A0A530XZ71-F1
#
_entry.id   AF-A0A530XZ71-F1
#
_cell.length_a   1.000
_cell.length_b   1.000
_cell.length_c   1.000
_cell.angle_alpha   90.00
_cell.angle_beta   90.00
_cell.angle_gamma   90.00
#
_symmetry.space_group_name_H-M   'P 1'
#
loop_
_entity.id
_entity.type
_entity.pdbx_description
1 polymer ?
#
loop_
_entity_poly.entity_id
_entity_poly.type
_entity_poly.pdbx_seq_one_letter_code
_entity_poly.pdbx_strand_id
1 'polypeptide(L)' 'LLPSVANGRFDVAVAAIGTTAERKKTVDFSDGYIAGYLSIISADPALTSNESTAGKRIGVIQGTLQEIYAEKNLKG' A
#
# COMPACT_ATOMS: atom_id res chain seq x y z
N LEU A 1 3.08 10.90 -5.61
CA LEU A 1 1.83 11.70 -5.52
C LEU A 1 1.76 12.54 -4.26
N LEU A 2 1.78 11.94 -3.06
CA LEU A 2 1.67 12.70 -1.80
C LEU A 2 2.71 13.82 -1.63
N PRO A 3 4.01 13.61 -1.92
CA PRO A 3 4.99 14.70 -1.84
C PRO A 3 4.71 15.86 -2.80
N SER A 4 4.12 15.57 -3.97
CA SER A 4 3.74 16.60 -4.94
C SER A 4 2.57 17.45 -4.43
N VAL A 5 1.64 16.86 -3.68
CA VAL A 5 0.56 17.63 -3.00
C VAL A 5 1.14 18.43 -1.85
N ALA A 6 1.96 17.82 -0.98
CA ALA A 6 2.59 18.50 0.15
C ALA A 6 3.45 19.72 -0.28
N ASN A 7 4.11 19.62 -1.43
CA ASN A 7 4.93 20.70 -2.00
C ASN A 7 4.14 21.69 -2.88
N GLY A 8 2.80 21.61 -2.92
CA GLY A 8 1.95 22.53 -3.67
C GLY A 8 2.03 22.41 -5.20
N ARG A 9 2.58 21.31 -5.74
CA ARG A 9 2.66 21.07 -7.20
C ARG A 9 1.31 20.68 -7.79
N PHE A 10 0.46 20.02 -6.99
CA PHE A 10 -0.90 19.62 -7.34
C PHE A 10 -1.84 19.94 -6.18
N ASP A 11 -3.07 20.33 -6.49
CA ASP A 11 -4.08 20.66 -5.48
C ASP A 11 -4.63 19.39 -4.80
N VAL A 12 -4.83 18.31 -5.57
CA VAL A 12 -5.41 17.04 -5.09
C VAL A 12 -4.75 15.85 -5.79
N ALA A 13 -4.66 14.71 -5.10
CA ALA A 13 -4.27 13.43 -5.70
C ALA A 13 -5.37 12.37 -5.50
N VAL A 14 -5.79 11.70 -6.58
CA VAL A 14 -6.84 10.68 -6.56
C VAL A 14 -6.31 9.40 -7.22
N ALA A 15 -5.95 8.39 -6.41
CA ALA A 15 -5.36 7.14 -6.91
C ALA A 15 -5.50 5.98 -5.90
N ALA A 16 -6.69 5.79 -5.31
CA ALA A 16 -6.93 4.80 -4.25
C ALA A 16 -5.90 4.89 -3.10
N ILE A 17 -5.55 6.12 -2.70
CA ILE A 17 -4.53 6.39 -1.69
C ILE A 17 -5.15 6.14 -0.32
N GLY A 18 -4.82 4.99 0.30
CA GLY A 18 -5.32 4.67 1.64
C GLY A 18 -4.91 5.69 2.71
N THR A 19 -5.87 6.14 3.52
CA THR A 19 -5.65 7.06 4.64
C THR A 19 -4.93 6.36 5.79
N THR A 20 -3.81 6.92 6.26
CA THR A 20 -3.08 6.42 7.44
C THR A 20 -2.61 7.58 8.32
N ALA A 21 -2.36 7.31 9.61
CA ALA A 21 -1.82 8.31 10.53
C ALA A 21 -0.47 8.87 10.06
N GLU A 22 0.39 8.03 9.47
CA GLU A 22 1.69 8.46 8.95
C GLU A 22 1.53 9.43 7.78
N ARG A 23 0.65 9.12 6.81
CA ARG A 23 0.41 9.99 5.65
C ARG A 23 -0.19 11.34 6.09
N LYS A 24 -1.06 11.32 7.10
CA LYS A 24 -1.66 12.52 7.70
C LYS A 24 -0.66 13.51 8.33
N LYS A 25 0.58 13.09 8.59
CA LYS A 25 1.64 14.01 9.04
C LYS A 25 2.10 14.99 7.94
N THR A 26 1.79 14.70 6.68
CA THR A 26 2.32 15.43 5.51
C THR A 26 1.25 16.01 4.59
N VAL A 27 0.04 15.46 4.61
CA VAL A 27 -1.10 15.89 3.79
C VAL A 27 -2.42 15.66 4.55
N ASP A 28 -3.46 16.42 4.19
CA ASP A 28 -4.83 16.13 4.62
C ASP A 28 -5.54 15.15 3.68
N PHE A 29 -6.61 14.52 4.19
CA PHE A 29 -7.45 13.58 3.46
C PHE A 29 -8.91 14.01 3.54
N SER A 30 -9.66 13.77 2.45
CA SER A 30 -11.12 13.82 2.47
C SER A 30 -11.71 12.68 3.31
N ASP A 31 -13.03 12.66 3.41
CA ASP A 31 -13.75 11.46 3.83
C ASP A 31 -13.42 10.27 2.93
N GLY A 32 -13.39 9.08 3.53
CA GLY A 32 -13.10 7.83 2.82
C GLY A 32 -14.24 7.47 1.88
N TYR A 33 -13.92 7.14 0.63
CA TYR A 33 -14.90 6.77 -0.39
C TYR A 33 -14.80 5.31 -0.86
N ILE A 34 -13.74 4.58 -0.49
CA ILE A 34 -13.56 3.16 -0.81
C ILE A 34 -12.73 2.46 0.27
N ALA A 35 -13.13 1.22 0.60
CA ALA A 35 -12.37 0.30 1.43
C ALA A 35 -12.31 -1.06 0.74
N GLY A 36 -11.17 -1.75 0.83
CA GLY A 36 -10.93 -3.02 0.15
C GLY A 36 -9.73 -3.76 0.74
N TYR A 37 -9.30 -4.80 0.04
CA TYR A 37 -8.21 -5.68 0.48
C TYR A 37 -6.89 -5.37 -0.22
N LEU A 38 -5.78 -5.61 0.48
CA LEU A 38 -4.48 -5.83 -0.16
C LEU A 38 -4.42 -7.31 -0.54
N SER A 39 -4.07 -7.60 -1.79
CA SER A 39 -4.09 -8.97 -2.32
C SER A 39 -2.73 -9.36 -2.88
N ILE A 40 -2.39 -10.63 -2.71
CA ILE A 40 -1.29 -11.28 -3.41
C ILE A 40 -1.89 -11.95 -4.65
N ILE A 41 -1.29 -11.71 -5.80
CA ILE A 41 -1.69 -12.32 -7.08
C ILE A 41 -0.52 -13.15 -7.56
N SER A 42 -0.78 -14.42 -7.87
CA SER A 42 0.25 -15.36 -8.33
C SER A 42 -0.38 -16.42 -9.22
N ALA A 43 0.42 -16.98 -10.13
CA ALA A 43 0.08 -18.19 -10.86
C ALA A 43 0.42 -19.47 -10.06
N ASP A 44 1.18 -19.36 -8.97
CA ASP A 44 1.50 -20.47 -8.06
C ASP A 44 0.27 -20.82 -7.21
N PRO A 45 -0.41 -21.95 -7.47
CA PRO A 45 -1.62 -22.33 -6.73
C PRO A 45 -1.33 -22.73 -5.28
N ALA A 46 -0.06 -22.92 -4.89
CA ALA A 46 0.33 -23.19 -3.51
C ALA A 46 0.28 -21.95 -2.62
N LEU A 47 0.14 -20.74 -3.19
CA LEU A 47 0.03 -19.50 -2.42
C LEU A 47 -1.40 -19.26 -1.94
N THR A 48 -1.76 -19.91 -0.83
CA THR A 48 -3.13 -19.86 -0.26
C THR A 48 -3.24 -19.03 1.01
N SER A 49 -2.13 -18.59 1.58
CA SER A 49 -2.10 -17.77 2.81
C SER A 49 -0.85 -16.89 2.88
N ASN A 50 -0.76 -16.01 3.88
CA ASN A 50 0.45 -15.21 4.09
C ASN A 50 1.66 -16.09 4.43
N GLU A 51 1.48 -17.15 5.22
CA GLU A 51 2.56 -18.05 5.63
C GLU A 51 3.17 -18.79 4.42
N SER A 52 2.34 -19.08 3.41
CA SER A 52 2.79 -19.71 2.17
C SER A 52 3.77 -18.86 1.35
N THR A 53 3.94 -17.56 1.70
CA THR A 53 4.89 -16.67 1.04
C THR A 53 6.31 -16.77 1.59
N ALA A 54 6.55 -17.53 2.66
CA ALA A 54 7.88 -17.66 3.25
C ALA A 54 8.91 -18.18 2.23
N GLY A 55 10.08 -17.53 2.16
CA GLY A 55 11.13 -17.85 1.20
C GLY A 55 10.80 -17.51 -0.27
N LYS A 56 9.65 -16.88 -0.54
CA LYS A 56 9.27 -16.45 -1.89
C LYS A 56 9.71 -15.01 -2.13
N ARG A 57 9.92 -14.67 -3.41
CA ARG A 57 10.16 -13.28 -3.83
C ARG A 57 8.82 -12.59 -4.08
N ILE A 58 8.51 -11.57 -3.29
CA ILE A 58 7.26 -10.79 -3.42
C ILE A 58 7.58 -9.43 -4.03
N GLY A 59 6.97 -9.13 -5.17
CA GLY A 59 7.04 -7.81 -5.80
C GLY A 59 6.06 -6.84 -5.16
N VAL A 60 6.50 -5.62 -4.87
CA VAL A 60 5.68 -4.53 -4.34
C VAL A 60 5.95 -3.24 -5.11
N ILE A 61 5.00 -2.31 -5.08
CA ILE A 61 5.18 -0.97 -5.64
C ILE A 61 5.63 -0.04 -4.50
N GLN A 62 6.72 0.70 -4.73
CA GLN A 62 7.31 1.59 -3.73
C GLN A 62 6.31 2.67 -3.25
N GLY A 63 6.31 2.93 -1.94
CA GLY A 63 5.48 3.92 -1.27
C GLY A 63 4.02 3.49 -1.03
N THR A 64 3.66 2.27 -1.41
CA THR A 64 2.31 1.73 -1.24
C THR A 64 2.09 1.12 0.14
N LEU A 65 0.82 0.86 0.50
CA LEU A 65 0.52 0.14 1.75
C LEU A 65 0.93 -1.34 1.65
N GLN A 66 0.99 -1.89 0.44
CA GLN A 66 1.46 -3.25 0.17
C GLN A 66 2.94 -3.41 0.53
N GLU A 67 3.79 -2.45 0.19
CA GLU A 67 5.21 -2.44 0.59
C GLU A 67 5.34 -2.46 2.12
N ILE A 68 4.71 -1.50 2.81
CA ILE A 68 4.74 -1.40 4.28
C ILE A 68 4.20 -2.68 4.93
N TYR A 69 3.11 -3.24 4.39
CA TYR A 69 2.52 -4.47 4.90
C TYR A 69 3.45 -5.67 4.71
N ALA A 70 4.04 -5.83 3.53
CA ALA A 70 4.96 -6.92 3.22
C ALA A 70 6.21 -6.87 4.10
N GLU A 71 6.81 -5.68 4.26
CA GLU A 71 7.98 -5.48 5.10
C GLU A 71 7.73 -5.78 6.59
N LYS A 72 6.50 -5.60 7.06
CA LYS A 72 6.14 -5.83 8.46
C LYS A 72 5.67 -7.26 8.73
N ASN A 73 4.95 -7.87 7.79
CA ASN A 73 4.18 -9.09 8.07
C ASN A 73 4.57 -10.30 7.22
N LEU A 74 5.28 -10.11 6.10
CA LEU A 74 5.61 -11.19 5.16
C LEU A 74 7.11 -11.54 5.16
N LYS A 75 7.90 -10.97 6.09
CA LYS A 75 9.33 -11.27 6.20
C LYS A 75 9.52 -12.71 6.72
N GLY A 76 10.01 -13.58 5.84
CA GLY A 76 10.40 -14.96 6.08
C GLY A 76 11.23 -15.51 4.92
#